data_AF-A0A8S2Z8A0-F1
#
_entry.id   AF-A0A8S2Z8A0-F1
#
_cell.length_a   1.000
_cell.length_b   1.000
_cell.length_c   1.000
_cell.angle_alpha   90.00
_cell.angle_beta   90.00
_cell.angle_gamma   90.00
#
_symmetry.space_group_name_H-M   'P 1'
#
loop_
_entity.id
_entity.type
_entity.pdbx_description
1 polymer ?
#
loop_
_entity_poly.entity_id
_entity_poly.type
_entity_poly.pdbx_seq_one_letter_code
_entity_poly.pdbx_strand_id
1 'polypeptide(L)'
;MTTKESATISSPIKTLNDLFDLLSSPPSSSFLTNHYKRAQLVPRHTSPRQKILLCHDMKGGYLEDKHIQGCQTNEPCYRFFRWHLIDIFIYFSHELVTIPPVVWIDCAHKNGVQILGTFITEFDDGKEICRQLLASDDNVD
;
A
#
# COMPACT_ATOMS: atom_id res chain seq x y z
N MET A 1 6.82 27.97 19.40
CA MET A 1 6.70 26.60 19.95
C MET A 1 6.48 25.66 18.78
N THR A 2 7.54 25.04 18.29
CA THR A 2 7.50 24.05 17.20
C THR A 2 7.30 22.67 17.81
N THR A 3 6.06 22.19 17.84
CA THR A 3 5.77 20.79 18.10
C THR A 3 6.26 19.98 16.90
N LYS A 4 7.46 19.41 17.00
CA LYS A 4 7.86 18.27 16.16
C LYS A 4 7.03 17.07 16.60
N GLU A 5 5.78 17.00 16.15
CA GLU A 5 5.10 15.71 16.10
C GLU A 5 5.81 14.88 15.04
N SER A 6 6.46 13.79 15.48
CA SER A 6 6.91 12.72 14.60
C SER A 6 5.63 12.07 14.04
N ALA A 7 5.07 12.67 12.99
CA ALA A 7 3.92 12.11 12.31
C ALA A 7 4.35 10.78 11.70
N THR A 8 3.69 9.68 12.08
CA THR A 8 3.86 8.40 11.40
C THR A 8 3.49 8.60 9.93
N ILE A 9 4.42 8.32 9.03
CA ILE A 9 4.29 8.52 7.59
C ILE A 9 4.30 7.15 6.91
N SER A 10 3.39 6.93 5.98
CA SER A 10 3.44 5.76 5.11
C SER A 10 4.61 5.90 4.15
N SER A 11 5.53 4.93 4.13
CA SER A 11 6.67 4.92 3.21
C SER A 11 6.78 3.57 2.49
N PRO A 12 7.11 3.58 1.20
CA PRO A 12 7.37 2.34 0.46
C PRO A 12 8.69 1.68 0.90
N ILE A 13 8.83 0.40 0.60
CA ILE A 13 10.09 -0.35 0.73
C ILE A 13 10.74 -0.35 -0.65
N LYS A 14 12.01 0.08 -0.71
CA LYS A 14 12.69 0.35 -1.98
C LYS A 14 13.61 -0.79 -2.43
N THR A 15 14.09 -1.61 -1.49
CA THR A 15 15.06 -2.68 -1.78
C THR A 15 14.61 -4.03 -1.23
N LEU A 16 15.10 -5.11 -1.82
CA LEU A 16 14.87 -6.47 -1.30
C LEU A 16 15.46 -6.66 0.10
N ASN A 17 16.61 -6.05 0.38
CA ASN A 17 17.23 -6.12 1.71
C ASN A 17 16.34 -5.50 2.78
N ASP A 18 15.81 -4.30 2.52
CA ASP A 18 14.87 -3.65 3.46
C ASP A 18 13.61 -4.50 3.68
N LEU A 19 13.13 -5.18 2.62
CA LEU A 19 11.99 -6.09 2.71
C LEU A 19 12.34 -7.32 3.56
N PHE A 20 13.49 -7.95 3.34
CA PHE A 20 13.92 -9.12 4.10
C PHE A 20 14.20 -8.78 5.56
N ASP A 21 14.79 -7.61 5.83
CA ASP A 21 14.99 -7.10 7.19
C ASP A 21 13.66 -6.90 7.90
N LEU A 22 12.66 -6.34 7.21
CA LEU A 22 11.31 -6.18 7.75
C LEU A 22 10.65 -7.53 8.06
N LEU A 23 10.76 -8.50 7.15
CA LEU A 23 10.18 -9.84 7.32
C LEU A 23 10.88 -10.66 8.42
N SER A 24 12.17 -10.41 8.63
CA SER A 24 12.98 -11.08 9.65
C SER A 24 12.88 -10.41 11.03
N SER A 25 12.39 -9.18 11.07
CA SER A 25 12.21 -8.42 12.31
C SER A 25 11.03 -8.97 13.12
N PRO A 26 11.12 -8.99 14.47
CA PRO A 26 9.98 -9.36 15.30
C PRO A 26 8.81 -8.38 15.08
N PRO A 27 7.55 -8.85 15.24
CA PRO A 27 6.34 -8.06 14.98
C PRO A 27 6.18 -6.78 15.84
N SER A 28 7.09 -6.56 16.79
CA SER A 28 7.19 -5.36 17.63
C SER A 28 8.09 -4.26 17.06
N SER A 29 8.72 -4.46 15.90
CA SER A 29 9.50 -3.44 15.20
C SER A 29 8.57 -2.37 14.60
N SER A 30 8.91 -1.11 14.85
CA SER A 30 8.11 0.11 14.66
C SER A 30 7.62 0.42 13.24
N PHE A 31 7.95 -0.40 12.25
CA PHE A 31 7.63 -0.13 10.85
C PHE A 31 6.17 -0.42 10.47
N LEU A 32 5.48 -1.33 11.19
CA LEU A 32 4.11 -1.74 10.86
C LEU A 32 3.08 -1.47 11.97
N THR A 33 3.54 -1.11 13.17
CA THR A 33 2.66 -0.76 14.28
C THR A 33 2.24 0.70 14.16
N ASN A 34 1.32 0.98 13.24
CA ASN A 34 0.49 2.17 13.37
C ASN A 34 -0.20 2.09 14.74
N HIS A 35 0.13 3.01 15.65
CA HIS A 35 -0.59 3.18 16.93
C HIS A 35 -2.08 3.52 16.72
N TYR A 36 -2.50 3.73 15.47
CA TYR A 36 -3.87 3.98 15.06
C TYR A 36 -4.63 2.68 14.83
N LYS A 37 -5.78 2.56 15.50
CA LYS A 37 -6.72 1.45 15.32
C LYS A 37 -7.28 1.47 13.90
N ARG A 38 -6.86 0.52 13.07
CA ARG A 38 -7.37 0.34 11.70
C ARG A 38 -8.84 -0.09 11.69
N ALA A 39 -9.61 0.44 10.75
CA ALA A 39 -10.95 -0.05 10.49
C ALA A 39 -10.91 -1.52 10.05
N GLN A 40 -11.84 -2.33 10.56
CA GLN A 40 -12.04 -3.69 10.10
C GLN A 40 -12.82 -3.66 8.79
N LEU A 41 -12.51 -4.60 7.88
CA LEU A 41 -13.23 -4.76 6.63
C LEU A 41 -14.70 -5.08 6.92
N VAL A 42 -15.60 -4.16 6.57
CA VAL A 42 -17.04 -4.36 6.76
C VAL A 42 -17.52 -5.45 5.79
N PRO A 43 -18.24 -6.48 6.28
CA PRO A 43 -18.82 -7.48 5.40
C PRO A 43 -19.76 -6.83 4.39
N ARG A 44 -19.59 -7.17 3.11
CA ARG A 44 -20.48 -6.74 2.04
C ARG A 44 -21.34 -7.92 1.59
N HIS A 45 -22.62 -7.66 1.31
CA HIS A 45 -23.48 -8.67 0.70
C HIS A 45 -22.91 -9.09 -0.66
N THR A 46 -22.42 -10.33 -0.74
CA THR A 46 -21.94 -10.91 -2.00
C THR A 46 -23.10 -11.58 -2.71
N SER A 47 -23.63 -10.94 -3.76
CA SER A 47 -24.40 -11.67 -4.76
C SER A 47 -23.45 -12.39 -5.70
N PRO A 48 -23.85 -13.49 -6.35
CA PRO A 48 -23.09 -14.09 -7.43
C PRO A 48 -23.05 -13.11 -8.61
N ARG A 49 -21.99 -12.28 -8.64
CA ARG A 49 -21.73 -11.28 -9.66
C ARG A 49 -20.24 -11.20 -9.97
N GLN A 50 -19.90 -10.62 -11.10
CA GLN A 50 -18.53 -10.27 -11.44
C GLN A 50 -18.00 -9.22 -10.45
N LYS A 51 -16.74 -9.39 -10.03
CA LYS A 51 -16.05 -8.44 -9.15
C LYS A 51 -15.27 -7.43 -9.99
N ILE A 52 -15.21 -6.20 -9.51
CA ILE A 52 -14.47 -5.12 -10.16
C ILE A 52 -13.24 -4.79 -9.31
N LEU A 53 -12.06 -4.86 -9.93
CA LEU A 53 -10.79 -4.41 -9.38
C LEU A 53 -10.44 -3.06 -9.99
N LEU A 54 -10.12 -2.08 -9.14
CA LEU A 54 -9.60 -0.79 -9.56
C LEU A 54 -8.12 -0.69 -9.20
N CYS A 55 -7.28 -0.48 -10.20
CA CYS A 55 -5.87 -0.12 -10.06
C CYS A 55 -5.67 1.18 -10.83
N HIS A 56 -5.13 2.21 -10.17
CA HIS A 56 -5.01 3.55 -10.75
C HIS A 56 -3.59 4.08 -10.57
N ASP A 57 -2.91 4.32 -11.69
CA ASP A 57 -1.62 5.01 -11.74
C ASP A 57 -1.83 6.52 -11.76
N MET A 58 -1.53 7.18 -10.65
CA MET A 58 -1.70 8.62 -10.47
C MET A 58 -0.33 9.30 -10.57
N LYS A 59 0.02 9.89 -11.72
CA LYS A 59 1.08 10.91 -11.92
C LYS A 59 2.28 10.80 -10.94
N GLY A 60 2.99 9.68 -10.93
CA GLY A 60 4.19 9.47 -10.08
C GLY A 60 3.90 8.96 -8.66
N GLY A 61 2.66 8.59 -8.38
CA GLY A 61 2.19 7.95 -7.16
C GLY A 61 1.37 8.84 -6.23
N TYR A 62 0.89 8.18 -5.18
CA TYR A 62 0.16 8.74 -4.06
C TYR A 62 1.16 9.21 -2.98
N LEU A 63 1.74 10.40 -3.16
CA LEU A 63 2.82 10.91 -2.29
C LEU A 63 2.34 11.84 -1.18
N GLU A 64 1.23 12.55 -1.40
CA GLU A 64 0.71 13.58 -0.50
C GLU A 64 -0.17 13.01 0.63
N ASP A 65 -0.73 11.83 0.41
CA ASP A 65 -1.56 11.07 1.36
C ASP A 65 -0.77 10.13 2.27
N LYS A 66 0.57 10.22 2.23
CA LYS A 66 1.47 9.54 3.17
C LYS A 66 1.26 9.97 4.62
N HIS A 67 0.67 11.14 4.83
CA HIS A 67 0.39 11.72 6.15
C HIS A 67 -0.97 11.28 6.68
N ILE A 68 -0.98 10.66 7.87
CA ILE A 68 -2.21 10.11 8.48
C ILE A 68 -3.29 11.18 8.72
N GLN A 69 -2.88 12.39 9.11
CA GLN A 69 -3.78 13.52 9.37
C GLN A 69 -4.00 14.41 8.14
N GLY A 70 -3.62 13.91 6.95
CA GLY A 70 -3.63 14.66 5.71
C GLY A 70 -2.43 15.60 5.58
N CYS A 71 -2.34 16.28 4.43
CA CYS A 71 -1.34 17.29 4.15
C CYS A 71 -2.03 18.64 3.87
N GLN A 72 -1.38 19.74 4.25
CA GLN A 72 -1.79 21.08 3.84
C GLN A 72 -1.16 21.38 2.48
N THR A 73 -1.77 20.86 1.41
CA THR A 73 -1.38 21.16 0.04
C THR A 73 -2.53 21.81 -0.72
N ASN A 74 -2.20 22.74 -1.61
CA ASN A 74 -3.14 23.33 -2.57
C ASN A 74 -3.23 22.50 -3.86
N GLU A 75 -2.39 21.47 -4.00
CA GLU A 75 -2.37 20.62 -5.18
C GLU A 75 -3.56 19.62 -5.18
N PRO A 76 -4.08 19.27 -6.36
CA PRO A 76 -5.17 18.30 -6.46
C PRO A 76 -4.69 16.89 -6.10
N CYS A 77 -5.11 16.40 -4.94
CA CYS A 77 -4.92 14.99 -4.57
C CYS A 77 -5.98 14.10 -5.23
N TYR A 78 -5.60 12.87 -5.57
CA TYR A 78 -6.59 11.89 -6.04
C TYR A 78 -7.56 11.53 -4.92
N ARG A 79 -8.84 11.48 -5.27
CA ARG A 79 -9.91 11.12 -4.35
C ARG A 79 -10.82 10.11 -5.04
N PHE A 80 -11.17 9.06 -4.31
CA PHE A 80 -12.10 8.05 -4.80
C PHE A 80 -13.30 7.94 -3.87
N PHE A 81 -14.50 8.05 -4.45
CA PHE A 81 -15.76 8.06 -3.69
C PHE A 81 -16.74 6.99 -4.17
N ARG A 82 -16.43 6.27 -5.25
CA ARG A 82 -17.32 5.27 -5.88
C ARG A 82 -17.04 3.86 -5.35
N TRP A 83 -16.80 3.73 -4.04
CA TRP A 83 -16.49 2.46 -3.37
C TRP A 83 -17.55 1.37 -3.57
N HIS A 84 -18.80 1.76 -3.79
CA HIS A 84 -19.92 0.85 -4.06
C HIS A 84 -19.83 0.17 -5.45
N LEU A 85 -19.04 0.70 -6.38
CA LEU A 85 -18.87 0.14 -7.73
C LEU A 85 -17.72 -0.87 -7.83
N ILE A 86 -16.86 -0.97 -6.82
CA ILE A 86 -15.67 -1.82 -6.85
C ILE A 86 -15.67 -2.81 -5.69
N ASP A 87 -14.91 -3.88 -5.84
CA ASP A 87 -14.71 -4.93 -4.84
C ASP A 87 -13.29 -4.92 -4.27
N ILE A 88 -12.32 -4.58 -5.12
CA ILE A 88 -10.90 -4.55 -4.79
C ILE A 88 -10.31 -3.23 -5.27
N PHE A 89 -9.52 -2.58 -4.41
CA PHE A 89 -8.76 -1.39 -4.73
C PHE A 89 -7.27 -1.69 -4.60
N ILE A 90 -6.48 -1.39 -5.63
CA ILE A 90 -5.02 -1.49 -5.61
C ILE A 90 -4.47 -0.09 -5.41
N TYR A 91 -3.77 0.12 -4.30
CA TYR A 91 -3.00 1.34 -4.07
C TYR A 91 -1.65 1.20 -4.79
N PHE A 92 -1.56 1.79 -5.97
CA PHE A 92 -0.44 1.62 -6.89
C PHE A 92 0.62 2.73 -6.75
N SER A 93 1.90 2.35 -6.79
CA SER A 93 3.02 3.28 -6.96
C SER A 93 4.18 2.60 -7.69
N HIS A 94 5.18 3.39 -8.11
CA HIS A 94 6.39 2.96 -8.83
C HIS A 94 7.54 2.50 -7.89
N GLU A 95 7.19 1.93 -6.74
CA GLU A 95 8.15 1.53 -5.72
C GLU A 95 8.06 0.02 -5.49
N LEU A 96 9.20 -0.61 -5.17
CA LEU A 96 9.34 -2.07 -5.08
C LEU A 96 8.23 -2.71 -4.23
N VAL A 97 8.01 -2.20 -3.02
CA VAL A 97 6.82 -2.55 -2.22
C VAL A 97 6.11 -1.29 -1.77
N THR A 98 4.82 -1.19 -2.10
CA THR A 98 3.96 -0.11 -1.64
C THR A 98 2.92 -0.65 -0.68
N ILE A 99 2.94 -0.16 0.56
CA ILE A 99 1.92 -0.45 1.56
C ILE A 99 0.88 0.67 1.51
N PRO A 100 -0.44 0.37 1.38
CA PRO A 100 -1.46 1.41 1.37
C PRO A 100 -1.45 2.21 2.68
N PRO A 101 -1.52 3.56 2.65
CA PRO A 101 -1.63 4.37 3.84
C PRO A 101 -2.89 4.01 4.64
N VAL A 102 -2.82 4.19 5.96
CA VAL A 102 -3.94 3.87 6.88
C VAL A 102 -5.25 4.56 6.49
N VAL A 103 -5.18 5.79 5.97
CA VAL A 103 -6.36 6.55 5.55
C VAL A 103 -7.10 5.82 4.42
N TRP A 104 -6.36 5.29 3.44
CA TRP A 104 -6.91 4.51 2.34
C TRP A 104 -7.45 3.17 2.80
N ILE A 105 -6.76 2.50 3.72
CA ILE A 105 -7.23 1.27 4.34
C ILE A 105 -8.56 1.49 5.03
N ASP A 106 -8.65 2.53 5.86
CA ASP A 106 -9.86 2.89 6.59
C ASP A 106 -11.03 3.20 5.66
N CYS A 107 -10.80 3.99 4.61
CA CYS A 107 -11.81 4.33 3.62
C CYS A 107 -12.33 3.09 2.89
N ALA A 108 -11.44 2.23 2.41
CA ALA A 108 -11.82 1.01 1.70
C ALA A 108 -12.59 0.05 2.61
N HIS A 109 -12.05 -0.23 3.80
CA HIS A 109 -12.63 -1.17 4.76
C HIS A 109 -14.01 -0.73 5.27
N LYS A 110 -14.20 0.56 5.58
CA LYS A 110 -15.51 1.12 5.97
C LYS A 110 -16.56 0.96 4.88
N ASN A 111 -16.15 0.93 3.62
CA ASN A 111 -17.04 0.70 2.49
C ASN A 111 -17.15 -0.79 2.09
N GLY A 112 -16.51 -1.71 2.81
CA GLY A 112 -16.51 -3.13 2.47
C GLY A 112 -15.77 -3.46 1.18
N VAL A 113 -14.70 -2.71 0.89
CA VAL A 113 -13.79 -2.93 -0.24
C VAL A 113 -12.46 -3.47 0.28
N GLN A 114 -11.96 -4.54 -0.33
CA GLN A 114 -10.62 -5.04 -0.05
C GLN A 114 -9.60 -4.10 -0.67
N ILE A 115 -8.57 -3.71 0.09
CA ILE A 115 -7.45 -2.92 -0.42
C ILE A 115 -6.17 -3.73 -0.42
N LEU A 116 -5.36 -3.57 -1.47
CA LEU A 116 -4.06 -4.21 -1.61
C LEU A 116 -3.00 -3.16 -1.92
N GLY A 117 -1.80 -3.39 -1.40
CA GLY A 117 -0.59 -2.72 -1.85
C GLY A 117 -0.05 -3.34 -3.13
N THR A 118 1.13 -2.90 -3.56
CA THR A 118 1.83 -3.45 -4.72
C THR A 118 3.19 -4.00 -4.33
N PHE A 119 3.60 -5.08 -5.00
CA PHE A 119 5.00 -5.46 -5.17
C PHE A 119 5.25 -5.40 -6.68
N ILE A 120 6.17 -4.54 -7.13
CA ILE A 120 6.44 -4.38 -8.56
C ILE A 120 7.94 -4.30 -8.83
N THR A 121 8.31 -4.65 -10.05
CA THR A 121 9.67 -4.55 -10.58
C THR A 121 9.60 -3.84 -11.91
N GLU A 122 10.39 -2.78 -12.10
CA GLU A 122 10.32 -1.95 -13.31
C GLU A 122 11.67 -1.87 -14.02
N PHE A 123 11.63 -1.92 -15.35
CA PHE A 123 12.79 -1.73 -16.23
C PHE A 123 13.99 -2.64 -15.90
N ASP A 124 15.21 -2.15 -16.09
CA ASP A 124 16.44 -2.91 -15.92
C ASP A 124 16.72 -3.24 -14.43
N ASP A 125 16.44 -2.30 -13.52
CA ASP A 125 16.57 -2.54 -12.07
C ASP A 125 15.62 -3.66 -11.62
N GLY A 126 14.38 -3.64 -12.13
CA GLY A 126 13.40 -4.68 -11.87
C GLY A 126 13.81 -6.06 -12.38
N LYS A 127 14.55 -6.13 -13.49
CA LYS A 127 15.11 -7.38 -14.00
C LYS A 127 16.14 -7.97 -13.04
N GLU A 128 16.99 -7.14 -12.45
CA GLU A 128 17.97 -7.58 -11.46
C GLU A 128 17.31 -8.02 -10.16
N ILE A 129 16.29 -7.29 -9.70
CA ILE A 129 15.45 -7.71 -8.56
C ILE A 129 14.80 -9.07 -8.82
N CYS A 130 14.18 -9.26 -9.99
CA CYS A 130 13.61 -10.55 -10.39
C CYS A 130 14.67 -11.65 -10.42
N ARG A 131 15.87 -11.36 -10.95
CA ARG A 131 16.98 -12.31 -10.99
C ARG A 131 17.35 -12.79 -9.60
N GLN A 132 17.42 -11.89 -8.61
CA GLN A 132 17.72 -12.25 -7.22
C GLN A 132 16.57 -12.99 -6.54
N LEU A 133 15.33 -12.50 -6.71
CA LEU A 133 14.14 -13.07 -6.09
C LEU A 133 13.84 -14.51 -6.59
N LEU A 134 14.08 -14.75 -7.88
CA LEU A 134 13.83 -16.03 -8.54
C LEU A 134 15.08 -16.94 -8.58
N ALA A 135 16.16 -16.56 -7.91
CA ALA A 135 17.43 -17.31 -7.93
C ALA A 135 17.41 -18.66 -7.17
N SER A 136 16.25 -19.18 -6.76
CA SER A 136 16.17 -20.43 -5.99
C SER A 136 16.67 -21.63 -6.81
N ASP A 137 17.60 -22.41 -6.24
CA ASP A 137 18.06 -23.68 -6.80
C ASP A 137 17.02 -24.83 -6.69
N ASP A 138 15.91 -24.63 -5.97
CA ASP A 138 14.88 -25.66 -5.71
C ASP A 138 13.79 -25.79 -6.80
N ASN A 139 13.89 -25.08 -7.93
CA ASN A 139 12.86 -25.05 -8.98
C ASN A 139 13.36 -25.47 -10.37
N VAL A 140 14.41 -26.29 -10.43
CA VAL A 140 14.82 -26.98 -11.66
C VAL A 140 14.88 -28.48 -11.39
N ASP A 141 13.71 -29.10 -11.33
CA ASP A 141 13.51 -30.53 -11.60
C ASP A 141 12.49 -30.69 -12.73
#